data_AF-A0A434RR30-F1
#
_entry.id   AF-A0A434RR30-F1
#
_cell.length_a   1.000
_cell.length_b   1.000
_cell.length_c   1.000
_cell.angle_alpha   90.00
_cell.angle_beta   90.00
_cell.angle_gamma   90.00
#
_symmetry.space_group_name_H-M   'P 1'
#
loop_
_entity.id
_entity.type
_entity.pdbx_description
1 polymer ?
#
loop_
_entity_poly.entity_id
_entity_poly.type
_entity_poly.pdbx_seq_one_letter_code
_entity_poly.pdbx_strand_id
1 'polypeptide(L)'
;LAEAGWKRSGAFVVNDKGGRLSAEILVDNDAFVQIYSPWVDNMKAVGIDASIRLVDAAQYQLRQNTFDYDMISAAFSFSATPTRDDLETFFHSRSASVSGSRNLPGIASPAIDALIDAVGAAKDRESLTVAMRALDRALRARRDWIPSWHLANHRSAYWDMFGFPEQKPDFGFPVEALWWVDKGKAAKIGKG
;
A
#
# COMPACT_ATOMS: atom_id res chain seq x y z
N LEU A 1 -2.74 6.25 23.53
CA LEU A 1 -1.52 6.97 23.96
C LEU A 1 -1.27 6.81 25.46
N ALA A 2 -2.19 7.24 26.33
CA ALA A 2 -2.04 7.08 27.78
C ALA A 2 -1.83 5.63 28.25
N GLU A 3 -2.63 4.68 27.75
CA GLU A 3 -2.46 3.24 28.03
C GLU A 3 -1.10 2.69 27.58
N ALA A 4 -0.48 3.32 26.58
CA ALA A 4 0.85 2.97 26.08
C ALA A 4 1.97 3.77 26.78
N GLY A 5 1.67 4.48 27.87
CA GLY A 5 2.64 5.22 28.67
C GLY A 5 2.94 6.65 28.22
N TRP A 6 2.28 7.16 27.16
CA TRP A 6 2.49 8.51 26.66
C TRP A 6 1.59 9.52 27.39
N LYS A 7 2.20 10.47 28.09
CA LYS A 7 1.50 11.47 28.93
C LYS A 7 1.59 12.86 28.31
N ARG A 8 0.52 13.64 28.44
CA ARG A 8 0.48 15.02 27.92
C ARG A 8 1.47 15.90 28.70
N SER A 9 2.28 16.65 27.97
CA SER A 9 3.18 17.68 28.47
C SER A 9 3.16 18.88 27.52
N GLY A 10 2.37 19.90 27.86
CA GLY A 10 2.15 21.08 27.02
C GLY A 10 1.49 20.72 25.68
N ALA A 11 2.16 21.06 24.58
CA ALA A 11 1.72 20.76 23.22
C ALA A 11 1.96 19.30 22.80
N PHE A 12 2.82 18.56 23.52
CA PHE A 12 3.30 17.24 23.12
C PHE A 12 2.86 16.14 24.08
N VAL A 13 3.04 14.88 23.68
CA VAL A 13 3.10 13.74 24.58
C VAL A 13 4.54 13.29 24.79
N VAL A 14 4.85 12.87 26.01
CA VAL A 14 6.19 12.41 26.41
C VAL A 14 6.11 11.05 27.08
N ASN A 15 7.19 10.26 26.94
CA ASN A 15 7.38 9.03 27.68
C ASN A 15 7.92 9.29 29.10
N ASP A 16 8.10 8.24 29.90
CA ASP A 16 8.59 8.38 31.28
C ASP A 16 10.05 8.89 31.38
N LYS A 17 10.80 8.93 30.27
CA LYS A 17 12.14 9.51 30.17
C LYS A 17 12.14 10.97 29.70
N GLY A 18 10.97 11.57 29.47
CA GLY A 18 10.81 12.93 28.97
C GLY A 18 11.02 13.09 27.46
N GLY A 19 11.24 12.00 26.71
CA GLY A 19 11.34 12.03 25.26
C GLY A 19 9.97 12.23 24.62
N ARG A 20 9.89 13.07 23.58
CA ARG A 20 8.66 13.30 22.81
C ARG A 20 8.36 12.12 21.90
N LEU A 21 7.09 11.85 21.65
CA LEU A 21 6.69 10.97 20.55
C LEU A 21 6.79 11.78 19.25
N SER A 22 7.73 11.44 18.39
CA SER A 22 7.91 12.06 17.07
C SER A 22 7.60 11.09 15.94
N ALA A 23 7.25 11.62 14.77
CA ALA A 23 7.10 10.85 13.54
C ALA A 23 7.35 11.73 12.31
N GLU A 24 8.28 11.33 11.44
CA GLU A 24 8.53 11.95 10.14
C GLU A 24 7.85 11.16 9.01
N ILE A 25 7.01 11.83 8.22
CA ILE A 25 6.51 11.29 6.95
C ILE A 25 7.45 11.70 5.83
N LEU A 26 8.18 10.73 5.27
CA LEU A 26 9.07 10.95 4.14
C LEU A 26 8.27 10.92 2.82
N VAL A 27 8.52 11.91 1.96
CA VAL A 27 7.87 12.06 0.64
C VAL A 27 8.89 12.51 -0.42
N ASP A 28 8.60 12.23 -1.69
CA ASP A 28 9.45 12.57 -2.83
C ASP A 28 8.84 13.60 -3.80
N ASN A 29 7.62 14.08 -3.51
CA ASN A 29 6.93 15.07 -4.32
C ASN A 29 5.97 15.96 -3.50
N ASP A 30 5.69 17.16 -4.01
CA ASP A 30 4.82 18.15 -3.36
C ASP A 30 3.36 17.72 -3.26
N ALA A 31 2.89 16.85 -4.16
CA ALA A 31 1.51 16.36 -4.10
C ALA A 31 1.28 15.57 -2.80
N PHE A 32 2.24 14.77 -2.37
CA PHE A 32 2.16 14.06 -1.08
C PHE A 32 2.29 15.00 0.13
N VAL A 33 3.00 16.11 0.01
CA VAL A 33 3.00 17.15 1.06
C VAL A 33 1.57 17.67 1.26
N GLN A 34 0.86 18.00 0.18
CA GLN A 34 -0.53 18.46 0.25
C GLN A 34 -1.46 17.38 0.82
N ILE A 35 -1.30 16.13 0.38
CA ILE A 35 -2.14 15.01 0.85
C ILE A 35 -1.93 14.73 2.34
N TYR A 36 -0.70 14.77 2.85
CA TYR A 36 -0.38 14.38 4.22
C TYR A 36 -0.38 15.54 5.23
N SER A 37 -0.44 16.79 4.79
CA SER A 37 -0.51 17.95 5.70
C SER A 37 -1.67 17.86 6.72
N PRO A 38 -2.92 17.55 6.31
CA PRO A 38 -4.02 17.39 7.27
C PRO A 38 -3.79 16.23 8.26
N TRP A 39 -3.11 15.17 7.83
CA TRP A 39 -2.79 14.04 8.70
C TRP A 39 -1.76 14.42 9.77
N VAL A 40 -0.72 15.15 9.37
CA VAL A 40 0.30 15.69 10.29
C VAL A 40 -0.33 16.68 11.29
N ASP A 41 -1.27 17.52 10.85
CA ASP A 41 -2.00 18.41 11.75
C ASP A 41 -2.84 17.65 12.79
N ASN A 42 -3.50 16.56 12.38
CA ASN A 42 -4.21 15.67 13.30
C ASN A 42 -3.27 14.99 14.30
N MET A 43 -2.08 14.55 13.87
CA MET A 43 -1.06 13.98 14.75
C MET A 43 -0.57 15.00 15.78
N LYS A 44 -0.32 16.25 15.36
CA LYS A 44 0.05 17.36 16.24
C LYS A 44 -1.05 17.69 17.24
N ALA A 45 -2.32 17.66 16.82
CA ALA A 45 -3.46 17.91 17.69
C ALA A 45 -3.51 16.94 18.88
N VAL A 46 -3.15 15.66 18.67
CA VAL A 46 -3.05 14.66 19.75
C VAL A 46 -1.70 14.68 20.50
N GLY A 47 -0.76 15.53 20.07
CA GLY A 47 0.51 15.79 20.74
C GLY A 47 1.72 15.03 20.20
N ILE A 48 1.61 14.41 19.03
CA ILE A 48 2.76 13.82 18.35
C ILE A 48 3.56 14.94 17.67
N ASP A 49 4.87 14.95 17.86
CA ASP A 49 5.81 15.85 17.20
C ASP A 49 6.03 15.36 15.75
N ALA A 50 5.03 15.63 14.90
CA ALA A 50 4.94 15.11 13.54
C ALA A 50 5.47 16.11 12.49
N SER A 51 6.15 15.60 11.47
CA SER A 51 6.71 16.39 10.36
C SER A 51 6.52 15.72 9.01
N ILE A 52 6.69 16.50 7.94
CA ILE A 52 6.83 15.99 6.57
C ILE A 52 8.24 16.34 6.10
N ARG A 53 8.92 15.35 5.51
CA ARG A 53 10.25 15.53 4.92
C ARG A 53 10.17 15.26 3.42
N LEU A 54 10.27 16.33 2.64
CA LEU A 54 10.41 16.25 1.18
C LEU A 54 11.88 16.07 0.80
N VAL A 55 12.18 15.07 -0.01
CA VAL A 55 13.50 14.79 -0.57
C VAL A 55 13.39 14.53 -2.08
N ASP A 56 14.52 14.51 -2.79
CA ASP A 56 14.54 14.05 -4.17
C ASP A 56 14.33 12.51 -4.28
N ALA A 57 13.98 12.03 -5.47
CA ALA A 57 13.67 10.63 -5.70
C ALA A 57 14.85 9.67 -5.39
N ALA A 58 16.10 10.10 -5.59
CA ALA A 58 17.26 9.27 -5.32
C ALA A 58 17.48 9.11 -3.81
N GLN A 59 17.34 10.20 -3.05
CA GLN A 59 17.35 10.16 -1.59
C GLN A 59 16.18 9.34 -1.04
N TYR A 60 14.98 9.50 -1.58
CA TYR A 60 13.80 8.72 -1.17
C TYR A 60 14.05 7.22 -1.38
N GLN A 61 14.50 6.82 -2.57
CA GLN A 61 14.76 5.41 -2.86
C GLN A 61 15.87 4.83 -1.98
N LEU A 62 16.95 5.59 -1.73
CA LEU A 62 18.03 5.16 -0.85
C LEU A 62 17.52 4.93 0.57
N ARG A 63 16.85 5.94 1.15
CA ARG A 63 16.27 5.85 2.50
C ARG A 63 15.24 4.73 2.61
N GLN A 64 14.42 4.53 1.57
CA GLN A 64 13.50 3.40 1.50
C GLN A 64 14.26 2.05 1.52
N ASN A 65 15.30 1.92 0.69
CA ASN A 65 16.08 0.68 0.58
C ASN A 65 16.85 0.33 1.87
N THR A 66 17.21 1.34 2.65
CA THR A 66 17.92 1.17 3.93
C THR A 66 16.99 1.24 5.14
N PHE A 67 15.67 1.30 4.93
CA PHE A 67 14.66 1.40 6.00
C PHE A 67 14.86 2.61 6.93
N ASP A 68 15.38 3.71 6.40
CA ASP A 68 15.59 4.98 7.13
C ASP A 68 14.39 5.92 6.95
N TYR A 69 13.30 5.61 7.66
CA TYR A 69 12.09 6.42 7.72
C TYR A 69 11.25 6.01 8.93
N ASP A 70 10.43 6.93 9.45
CA ASP A 70 9.38 6.56 10.41
C ASP A 70 8.11 6.14 9.67
N MET A 71 7.72 6.92 8.66
CA MET A 71 6.52 6.67 7.86
C MET A 71 6.77 7.02 6.38
N ILE A 72 6.24 6.18 5.50
CA ILE A 72 6.22 6.40 4.04
C ILE A 72 4.85 6.02 3.48
N SER A 73 4.57 6.48 2.27
CA SER A 73 3.49 5.94 1.46
C SER A 73 3.98 4.75 0.64
N ALA A 74 3.12 3.74 0.51
CA ALA A 74 3.37 2.62 -0.37
C ALA A 74 2.06 2.20 -1.05
N ALA A 75 2.17 1.90 -2.34
CA ALA A 75 1.10 1.31 -3.13
C ALA A 75 1.52 -0.11 -3.50
N PHE A 76 0.74 -1.09 -3.05
CA PHE A 76 0.93 -2.49 -3.40
C PHE A 76 -0.27 -2.97 -4.21
N SER A 77 0.01 -3.82 -5.20
CA SER A 77 -1.01 -4.48 -6.00
C SER A 77 -0.65 -5.94 -6.08
N PHE A 78 -1.61 -6.78 -5.77
CA PHE A 78 -1.49 -8.22 -5.88
C PHE A 78 -2.37 -8.72 -7.01
N SER A 79 -2.03 -9.89 -7.54
CA SER A 79 -2.91 -10.58 -8.48
C SER A 79 -4.20 -11.04 -7.77
N ALA A 80 -5.19 -11.45 -8.55
CA ALA A 80 -6.43 -12.03 -8.02
C ALA A 80 -6.22 -13.35 -7.23
N THR A 81 -5.05 -13.97 -7.38
CA THR A 81 -4.68 -15.21 -6.69
C THR A 81 -3.21 -15.08 -6.27
N PRO A 82 -2.93 -14.31 -5.20
CA PRO A 82 -1.55 -14.12 -4.73
C PRO A 82 -0.93 -15.46 -4.36
N THR A 83 0.30 -15.67 -4.81
CA THR A 83 1.06 -16.88 -4.51
C THR A 83 1.86 -16.72 -3.22
N ARG A 84 2.39 -17.83 -2.69
CA ARG A 84 3.35 -17.80 -1.57
C ARG A 84 4.54 -16.89 -1.88
N ASP A 85 5.08 -17.02 -3.09
CA ASP A 85 6.27 -16.28 -3.51
C ASP A 85 5.97 -14.77 -3.62
N ASP A 86 4.78 -14.40 -4.11
CA ASP A 86 4.34 -13.00 -4.10
C ASP A 86 4.32 -12.46 -2.66
N LEU A 87 3.63 -13.14 -1.75
CA LEU A 87 3.41 -12.70 -0.36
C LEU A 87 4.70 -12.63 0.46
N GLU A 88 5.63 -13.54 0.19
CA GLU A 88 6.92 -13.62 0.89
C GLU A 88 7.72 -12.31 0.75
N THR A 89 7.71 -11.72 -0.44
CA THR A 89 8.46 -10.49 -0.71
C THR A 89 7.99 -9.30 0.12
N PHE A 90 6.72 -9.30 0.56
CA PHE A 90 6.11 -8.21 1.32
C PHE A 90 6.00 -8.47 2.82
N PHE A 91 5.80 -9.73 3.23
CA PHE A 91 5.30 -10.01 4.59
C PHE A 91 6.10 -11.05 5.38
N HIS A 92 6.99 -11.83 4.74
CA HIS A 92 7.73 -12.87 5.43
C HIS A 92 8.93 -12.31 6.18
N SER A 93 9.23 -12.86 7.35
CA SER A 93 10.39 -12.49 8.19
C SER A 93 11.73 -12.45 7.46
N ARG A 94 11.95 -13.34 6.47
CA ARG A 94 13.22 -13.40 5.73
C ARG A 94 13.49 -12.17 4.88
N SER A 95 12.46 -11.42 4.51
CA SER A 95 12.60 -10.19 3.71
C SER A 95 12.73 -8.93 4.58
N ALA A 96 12.45 -9.01 5.89
CA ALA A 96 12.38 -7.85 6.79
C ALA A 96 13.70 -7.06 6.91
N SER A 97 14.85 -7.73 6.78
CA SER A 97 16.18 -7.12 6.89
C SER A 97 16.93 -7.05 5.56
N VAL A 98 16.31 -7.49 4.47
CA VAL A 98 16.93 -7.46 3.14
C VAL A 98 16.81 -6.04 2.59
N SER A 99 17.94 -5.37 2.38
CA SER A 99 17.95 -4.02 1.81
C SER A 99 17.24 -3.99 0.45
N GLY A 100 16.35 -3.01 0.29
CA GLY A 100 15.52 -2.86 -0.92
C GLY A 100 14.35 -3.84 -1.03
N SER A 101 14.07 -4.65 0.01
CA SER A 101 12.90 -5.52 0.00
C SER A 101 11.59 -4.71 0.04
N ARG A 102 10.48 -5.36 -0.33
CA ARG A 102 9.13 -4.78 -0.24
C ARG A 102 8.51 -4.92 1.15
N ASN A 103 9.20 -5.55 2.10
CA ASN A 103 8.77 -5.67 3.49
C ASN A 103 9.08 -4.36 4.24
N LEU A 104 8.45 -3.28 3.78
CA LEU A 104 8.67 -1.91 4.25
C LEU A 104 8.38 -1.71 5.75
N PRO A 105 7.42 -2.42 6.38
CA PRO A 105 7.23 -2.32 7.83
C PRO A 105 8.18 -3.20 8.65
N GLY A 106 9.04 -4.00 8.02
CA GLY A 106 9.96 -4.91 8.72
C GLY A 106 9.24 -6.06 9.44
N ILE A 107 8.20 -6.64 8.83
CA ILE A 107 7.43 -7.74 9.40
C ILE A 107 8.33 -8.96 9.60
N ALA A 108 8.59 -9.28 10.88
CA ALA A 108 9.29 -10.49 11.30
C ALA A 108 8.46 -11.23 12.36
N SER A 109 7.61 -12.17 11.92
CA SER A 109 6.72 -12.91 12.81
C SER A 109 6.55 -14.35 12.35
N PRO A 110 6.92 -15.34 13.19
CA PRO A 110 6.73 -16.76 12.87
C PRO A 110 5.28 -17.13 12.59
N ALA A 111 4.32 -16.43 13.21
CA ALA A 111 2.90 -16.64 12.95
C ALA A 111 2.48 -16.18 11.55
N ILE A 112 3.06 -15.07 11.05
CA ILE A 112 2.81 -14.60 9.68
C ILE A 112 3.49 -15.53 8.68
N ASP A 113 4.72 -15.96 8.95
CA ASP A 113 5.45 -16.90 8.10
C ASP A 113 4.67 -18.21 7.93
N ALA A 114 4.13 -18.78 9.02
CA ALA A 114 3.31 -19.99 8.98
C ALA A 114 2.02 -19.80 8.16
N LEU A 115 1.40 -18.61 8.21
CA LEU A 115 0.22 -18.31 7.40
C LEU A 115 0.57 -18.17 5.92
N ILE A 116 1.73 -17.61 5.57
CA ILE A 116 2.23 -17.54 4.20
C ILE A 116 2.54 -18.96 3.66
N ASP A 117 3.14 -19.82 4.47
CA ASP A 117 3.36 -21.22 4.10
C ASP A 117 2.04 -21.99 3.92
N ALA A 118 1.03 -21.71 4.74
CA ALA A 118 -0.30 -22.28 4.56
C ALA A 118 -0.96 -21.84 3.23
N VAL A 119 -0.75 -20.60 2.79
CA VAL A 119 -1.18 -20.13 1.47
C VAL A 119 -0.51 -20.96 0.36
N GLY A 120 0.80 -21.20 0.47
CA GLY A 120 1.54 -22.02 -0.51
C GLY A 120 1.18 -23.51 -0.51
N ALA A 121 0.70 -24.03 0.61
CA ALA A 121 0.28 -25.42 0.76
C ALA A 121 -1.17 -25.68 0.32
N ALA A 122 -1.96 -24.64 0.05
CA ALA A 122 -3.35 -24.76 -0.36
C ALA A 122 -3.47 -25.53 -1.69
N LYS A 123 -4.39 -26.51 -1.74
CA LYS A 123 -4.56 -27.40 -2.91
C LYS A 123 -5.79 -27.07 -3.75
N ASP A 124 -6.66 -26.22 -3.23
CA ASP A 124 -7.92 -25.83 -3.86
C ASP A 124 -8.31 -24.39 -3.49
N ARG A 125 -9.34 -23.88 -4.15
CA ARG A 125 -9.79 -22.48 -3.98
C ARG A 125 -10.31 -22.21 -2.56
N GLU A 126 -10.94 -23.19 -1.94
CA GLU A 126 -11.52 -23.04 -0.61
C GLU A 126 -10.42 -22.91 0.45
N SER A 127 -9.47 -23.84 0.48
CA SER A 127 -8.31 -23.81 1.38
C SER A 127 -7.47 -22.55 1.17
N LEU A 128 -7.27 -22.12 -0.08
CA LEU A 128 -6.56 -20.87 -0.37
C LEU A 128 -7.32 -19.65 0.20
N THR A 129 -8.64 -19.60 0.02
CA THR A 129 -9.47 -18.49 0.52
C THR A 129 -9.42 -18.42 2.05
N VAL A 130 -9.45 -19.56 2.73
CA VAL A 130 -9.33 -19.62 4.19
C VAL A 130 -7.96 -19.12 4.65
N ALA A 131 -6.88 -19.62 4.05
CA ALA A 131 -5.51 -19.20 4.39
C ALA A 131 -5.31 -17.70 4.16
N MET A 132 -5.74 -17.17 3.01
CA MET A 132 -5.65 -15.74 2.68
C MET A 132 -6.44 -14.86 3.65
N ARG A 133 -7.66 -15.27 4.04
CA ARG A 133 -8.46 -14.52 5.04
C ARG A 133 -7.82 -14.54 6.42
N ALA A 134 -7.20 -15.65 6.82
CA ALA A 134 -6.47 -15.74 8.08
C ALA A 134 -5.24 -14.82 8.07
N LEU A 135 -4.45 -14.85 6.99
CA LEU A 135 -3.32 -13.96 6.78
C LEU A 135 -3.73 -12.48 6.80
N ASP A 136 -4.75 -12.10 6.04
CA ASP A 136 -5.27 -10.72 6.00
C ASP A 136 -5.68 -10.21 7.40
N ARG A 137 -6.41 -11.04 8.18
CA ARG A 137 -6.79 -10.67 9.55
C ARG A 137 -5.57 -10.47 10.45
N ALA A 138 -4.59 -11.37 10.35
CA ALA A 138 -3.37 -11.29 11.15
C ALA A 138 -2.55 -10.04 10.79
N LEU A 139 -2.39 -9.73 9.51
CA LEU A 139 -1.69 -8.53 9.04
C LEU A 139 -2.40 -7.25 9.48
N ARG A 140 -3.73 -7.16 9.33
CA ARG A 140 -4.50 -5.98 9.76
C ARG A 140 -4.48 -5.78 11.28
N ALA A 141 -4.42 -6.85 12.07
CA ALA A 141 -4.34 -6.75 13.51
C ALA A 141 -3.01 -6.13 14.00
N ARG A 142 -1.93 -6.23 13.21
CA ARG A 142 -0.62 -5.66 13.54
C ARG A 142 -0.57 -4.14 13.44
N ARG A 143 -1.43 -3.54 12.60
CA ARG A 143 -1.47 -2.08 12.36
C ARG A 143 -0.14 -1.50 11.86
N ASP A 144 0.64 -2.31 11.17
CA ASP A 144 1.91 -1.91 10.54
C ASP A 144 1.71 -0.93 9.37
N TRP A 145 0.49 -0.84 8.84
CA TRP A 145 0.10 0.13 7.85
C TRP A 145 -1.26 0.75 8.19
N ILE A 146 -1.48 1.94 7.64
CA ILE A 146 -2.75 2.66 7.72
C ILE A 146 -3.32 2.72 6.30
N PRO A 147 -4.42 1.99 5.99
CA PRO A 147 -5.02 2.04 4.66
C PRO A 147 -5.43 3.46 4.30
N SER A 148 -5.12 3.89 3.08
CA SER A 148 -5.34 5.24 2.62
C SER A 148 -6.52 5.34 1.64
N TRP A 149 -6.27 5.42 0.34
CA TRP A 149 -7.27 5.56 -0.71
C TRP A 149 -7.02 4.59 -1.86
N HIS A 150 -8.06 4.33 -2.64
CA HIS A 150 -7.97 3.63 -3.91
C HIS A 150 -9.01 4.21 -4.89
N LEU A 151 -8.79 4.03 -6.18
CA LEU A 151 -9.78 4.35 -7.20
C LEU A 151 -10.49 3.06 -7.61
N ALA A 152 -11.78 2.94 -7.28
CA ALA A 152 -12.55 1.72 -7.55
C ALA A 152 -12.83 1.47 -9.04
N ASN A 153 -12.60 2.45 -9.91
CA ASN A 153 -12.96 2.37 -11.33
C ASN A 153 -11.85 2.92 -12.22
N HIS A 154 -11.60 2.25 -13.34
CA HIS A 154 -10.80 2.80 -14.42
C HIS A 154 -11.59 3.89 -15.15
N ARG A 155 -11.06 5.12 -15.15
CA ARG A 155 -11.61 6.24 -15.92
C ARG A 155 -10.96 6.24 -17.29
N SER A 156 -11.76 6.26 -18.36
CA SER A 156 -11.25 6.20 -19.73
C SER A 156 -12.09 7.08 -20.65
N ALA A 157 -11.42 7.84 -21.50
CA ALA A 157 -12.02 8.60 -22.58
C ALA A 157 -11.42 8.09 -23.90
N TYR A 158 -12.26 7.80 -24.88
CA TYR A 158 -11.86 7.24 -26.15
C TYR A 158 -12.81 7.72 -27.25
N TRP A 159 -12.31 7.76 -28.48
CA TRP A 159 -13.11 8.04 -29.66
C TRP A 159 -14.20 6.99 -29.83
N ASP A 160 -15.41 7.38 -30.25
CA ASP A 160 -16.47 6.42 -30.60
C ASP A 160 -16.18 5.73 -31.94
N MET A 161 -15.10 4.94 -31.93
CA MET A 161 -14.63 4.08 -33.01
C MET A 161 -14.18 2.72 -32.49
N PHE A 162 -14.20 2.52 -31.17
CA PHE A 162 -13.79 1.28 -30.55
C PHE A 162 -15.01 0.44 -30.12
N GLY A 163 -14.87 -0.87 -30.28
CA GLY A 163 -15.72 -1.88 -29.66
C GLY A 163 -14.93 -2.62 -28.57
N PHE A 164 -15.66 -3.15 -27.59
CA PHE A 164 -15.13 -4.01 -26.53
C PHE A 164 -16.27 -4.87 -25.95
N PRO A 165 -15.98 -5.99 -25.27
CA PRO A 165 -17.01 -6.78 -24.59
C PRO A 165 -17.68 -5.99 -23.47
N GLU A 166 -19.02 -6.00 -23.42
CA GLU A 166 -19.78 -5.31 -22.36
C GLU A 166 -19.45 -5.88 -20.98
N GLN A 167 -19.39 -7.22 -20.88
CA GLN A 167 -18.87 -7.90 -19.70
C GLN A 167 -17.34 -7.90 -19.71
N LYS A 168 -16.74 -7.13 -18.80
CA LYS A 168 -15.30 -7.00 -18.64
C LYS A 168 -14.76 -8.11 -17.74
N PRO A 169 -13.47 -8.47 -17.85
CA PRO A 169 -12.83 -9.37 -16.90
C PRO A 169 -12.92 -8.81 -15.46
N ASP A 170 -13.19 -9.68 -14.48
CA ASP A 170 -13.34 -9.28 -13.07
C ASP A 170 -12.07 -8.65 -12.48
N PHE A 171 -10.90 -9.00 -13.02
CA PHE A 171 -9.59 -8.65 -12.46
C PHE A 171 -8.67 -7.93 -13.45
N GLY A 172 -9.23 -7.19 -14.42
CA GLY A 172 -8.39 -6.43 -15.34
C GLY A 172 -9.13 -5.42 -16.22
N PHE A 173 -8.35 -4.46 -16.73
CA PHE A 173 -8.79 -3.50 -17.75
C PHE A 173 -7.89 -3.56 -19.00
N PRO A 174 -7.89 -4.68 -19.75
CA PRO A 174 -6.93 -4.92 -20.83
C PRO A 174 -7.42 -4.30 -22.16
N VAL A 175 -7.31 -2.97 -22.28
CA VAL A 175 -7.71 -2.22 -23.50
C VAL A 175 -7.07 -2.83 -24.75
N GLU A 176 -5.76 -3.07 -24.71
CA GLU A 176 -4.98 -3.54 -25.87
C GLU A 176 -5.35 -4.96 -26.33
N ALA A 177 -5.90 -5.79 -25.42
CA ALA A 177 -6.22 -7.18 -25.72
C ALA A 177 -7.68 -7.40 -26.11
N LEU A 178 -8.60 -6.61 -25.57
CA LEU A 178 -10.05 -6.82 -25.72
C LEU A 178 -10.75 -5.78 -26.57
N TRP A 179 -10.10 -4.66 -26.90
CA TRP A 179 -10.74 -3.62 -27.71
C TRP A 179 -10.33 -3.77 -29.17
N TRP A 180 -11.22 -3.39 -30.08
CA TRP A 180 -10.96 -3.38 -31.51
C TRP A 180 -11.48 -2.09 -32.15
N VAL A 181 -10.94 -1.75 -33.31
CA VAL A 181 -11.52 -0.69 -34.15
C VAL A 181 -12.79 -1.23 -34.80
N ASP A 182 -13.92 -0.67 -34.41
CA ASP A 182 -15.20 -0.89 -35.08
C ASP A 182 -15.26 0.04 -36.29
N LYS A 183 -15.15 -0.55 -37.49
CA LYS A 183 -15.14 0.21 -38.75
C LYS A 183 -16.40 1.05 -38.96
N GLY A 184 -17.56 0.55 -38.50
CA GLY A 184 -18.84 1.27 -38.64
C GLY A 184 -18.88 2.50 -37.76
N LYS A 185 -18.44 2.37 -36.50
CA LYS A 185 -18.29 3.51 -35.59
C LYS A 185 -17.22 4.50 -36.09
N ALA A 186 -16.06 4.00 -36.52
CA ALA A 186 -14.98 4.81 -37.06
C ALA A 186 -15.44 5.67 -38.25
N ALA A 187 -16.19 5.09 -39.19
CA ALA A 187 -16.72 5.81 -40.34
C ALA A 187 -17.68 6.95 -39.93
N LYS A 188 -18.51 6.76 -38.89
CA LYS A 188 -19.44 7.80 -38.38
C LYS A 188 -18.72 9.04 -37.86
N ILE A 189 -17.50 8.88 -37.35
CA ILE A 189 -16.67 9.98 -36.86
C ILE A 189 -15.60 10.44 -37.88
N GLY A 190 -15.69 10.00 -39.13
CA GLY A 190 -14.76 10.41 -40.20
C GLY A 190 -13.35 9.81 -40.09
N LYS A 191 -13.23 8.63 -39.47
CA LYS A 191 -11.96 7.90 -39.25
C LYS A 191 -11.90 6.55 -40.00
N GLY A 192 -12.65 6.44 -41.10
CA GLY A 192 -12.73 5.23 -41.94
C GLY A 192 -11.57 5.05 -42.89
#